data_AF-M5C0Q3-F1
#
_entry.id   AF-M5C0Q3-F1
#
_cell.length_a   1.000
_cell.length_b   1.000
_cell.length_c   1.000
_cell.angle_alpha   90.00
_cell.angle_beta   90.00
_cell.angle_gamma   90.00
#
_symmetry.space_group_name_H-M   'P 1'
#
loop_
_entity.id
_entity.type
_entity.pdbx_description
1 polymer ?
#
loop_
_entity_poly.entity_id
_entity_poly.type
_entity_poly.pdbx_seq_one_letter_code
_entity_poly.pdbx_strand_id
1 'polypeptide(L)'
;MLQVVMDVSKHHKSVYVVAFSGLIAQATLSVWFIFTAIATYAKWTPNNASTVTGLIFFELFSYLWTSQVIGNVCLATMAGGPYGGWYYFGPSNMGQMPKNPSLSAFVRASTLSLGSIAFGSLIVTLLELLRIILNSIRANAAESGSPVEAALACCAACFVGCIESLVEYFNRYAYIEIALYGKPYIPAAKDTWRLFKDRGIDALINDSLTGIALTLASAIEAGVSTIFVGLGEDPHVLAERSPGLFEMIRETYPDVVRPVGV
;
A
#
# COMPACT_ATOMS: atom_id res chain seq x y z
N MET A 1 0.30 -16.19 -19.41
CA MET A 1 0.62 -14.90 -18.76
C MET A 1 2.04 -14.87 -18.21
N LEU A 2 2.40 -15.72 -17.23
CA LEU A 2 3.71 -15.66 -16.57
C LEU A 2 4.90 -15.92 -17.52
N GLN A 3 4.74 -16.84 -18.49
CA GLN A 3 5.73 -17.07 -19.56
C GLN A 3 6.01 -15.81 -20.40
N VAL A 4 4.97 -15.06 -20.80
CA VAL A 4 5.11 -13.82 -21.57
C VAL A 4 5.87 -12.76 -20.79
N VAL A 5 5.58 -12.61 -19.49
CA VAL A 5 6.32 -11.67 -18.63
C VAL A 5 7.79 -12.07 -18.53
N MET A 6 8.08 -13.36 -18.34
CA MET A 6 9.46 -13.85 -18.29
C MET A 6 10.19 -13.63 -19.62
N ASP A 7 9.52 -13.87 -20.76
CA ASP A 7 10.13 -13.71 -22.08
C ASP A 7 10.46 -12.25 -22.37
N VAL A 8 9.55 -11.32 -22.04
CA VAL A 8 9.79 -9.87 -22.15
C VAL A 8 10.95 -9.45 -21.25
N SER A 9 10.97 -9.87 -19.99
CA SER A 9 12.04 -9.49 -19.04
C SER A 9 13.40 -10.04 -19.45
N LYS A 10 13.46 -11.25 -20.04
CA LYS A 10 14.71 -11.83 -20.56
C LYS A 10 15.23 -11.08 -21.78
N HIS A 11 14.35 -10.64 -22.68
CA HIS A 11 14.74 -9.90 -23.88
C HIS A 11 15.04 -8.43 -23.59
N HIS A 12 14.35 -7.82 -22.62
CA HIS A 12 14.50 -6.41 -22.26
C HIS A 12 15.11 -6.25 -20.87
N LYS A 13 16.45 -6.30 -20.80
CA LYS A 13 17.20 -6.02 -19.55
C LYS A 13 16.89 -4.66 -18.93
N SER A 14 16.36 -3.72 -19.72
CA SER A 14 15.92 -2.41 -19.25
C SER A 14 14.76 -2.45 -18.25
N VAL A 15 13.99 -3.55 -18.17
CA VAL A 15 12.98 -3.76 -17.13
C VAL A 15 13.62 -3.75 -15.73
N TYR A 16 14.72 -4.50 -15.57
CA TYR A 16 15.45 -4.56 -14.30
C TYR A 16 16.09 -3.22 -13.95
N VAL A 17 16.58 -2.48 -14.95
CA VAL A 17 17.17 -1.14 -14.75
C VAL A 17 16.12 -0.17 -14.22
N VAL A 18 14.93 -0.14 -14.83
CA VAL A 18 13.82 0.74 -14.36
C VAL A 18 13.42 0.37 -12.94
N ALA A 19 13.23 -0.92 -12.64
CA ALA A 19 12.87 -1.38 -11.30
C ALA A 19 13.93 -1.00 -10.25
N PHE A 20 15.21 -1.26 -10.53
CA PHE A 20 16.32 -0.94 -9.63
C PHE A 20 16.47 0.57 -9.43
N SER A 21 16.33 1.37 -10.49
CA SER A 21 16.36 2.84 -10.38
C SER A 21 15.19 3.37 -9.55
N GLY A 22 14.00 2.78 -9.67
CA GLY A 22 12.83 3.13 -8.86
C GLY A 22 13.06 2.83 -7.38
N LEU A 23 13.63 1.66 -7.06
CA LEU A 23 13.99 1.28 -5.70
C LEU A 23 15.04 2.23 -5.10
N ILE A 24 16.07 2.59 -5.86
CA ILE A 24 17.07 3.57 -5.40
C ILE A 24 16.40 4.91 -5.13
N ALA A 25 15.58 5.42 -6.06
CA ALA A 25 14.89 6.69 -5.89
C ALA A 25 13.99 6.70 -4.64
N GLN A 26 13.29 5.60 -4.39
CA GLN A 26 12.42 5.45 -3.22
C GLN A 26 13.21 5.34 -1.91
N ALA A 27 14.34 4.61 -1.92
CA ALA A 27 15.24 4.55 -0.77
C ALA A 27 15.86 5.92 -0.46
N THR A 28 16.33 6.64 -1.48
CA THR A 28 16.85 8.01 -1.32
C THR A 28 15.78 8.96 -0.77
N LEU A 29 14.54 8.89 -1.28
CA LEU A 29 13.42 9.68 -0.77
C LEU A 29 13.13 9.36 0.71
N SER A 30 13.17 8.08 1.09
CA SER A 30 12.96 7.64 2.47
C SER A 30 14.02 8.20 3.41
N VAL A 31 15.29 8.11 3.01
CA VAL A 31 16.41 8.69 3.75
C VAL A 31 16.27 10.20 3.88
N TRP A 32 15.93 10.89 2.78
CA TRP A 32 15.68 12.32 2.77
C TRP A 32 14.57 12.73 3.75
N PHE A 33 13.44 12.01 3.74
CA PHE A 33 12.32 12.24 4.65
C PHE A 33 12.72 12.09 6.12
N ILE A 34 13.50 11.06 6.46
CA ILE A 34 13.98 10.87 7.84
C ILE A 34 14.86 12.05 8.27
N PHE A 35 15.78 12.50 7.40
CA PHE A 35 16.62 13.66 7.70
C PHE A 35 15.80 14.94 7.88
N THR A 36 14.80 15.19 7.02
CA THR A 36 13.94 16.37 7.16
C THR A 36 13.11 16.32 8.44
N ALA A 37 12.52 15.16 8.77
CA ALA A 37 11.74 15.00 9.98
C ALA A 37 12.59 15.24 11.25
N ILE A 38 13.79 14.65 11.32
CA ILE A 38 14.72 14.87 12.44
C ILE A 38 15.11 16.34 12.55
N ALA A 39 15.41 17.01 11.43
CA ALA A 39 15.75 18.43 11.42
C ALA A 39 14.59 19.31 11.92
N THR A 40 13.36 18.98 11.52
CA THR A 40 12.13 19.65 11.98
C THR A 40 11.94 19.45 13.49
N TYR A 41 12.07 18.23 13.99
CA TYR A 41 12.02 17.95 15.43
C TYR A 41 13.11 18.71 16.18
N ALA A 42 14.37 18.63 15.76
CA ALA A 42 15.49 19.27 16.45
C ALA A 42 15.36 20.81 16.52
N LYS A 43 14.79 21.44 15.48
CA LYS A 43 14.66 22.89 15.40
C LYS A 43 13.48 23.45 16.21
N TRP A 44 12.35 22.72 16.25
CA TRP A 44 11.07 23.28 16.71
C TRP A 44 10.54 22.68 18.02
N THR A 45 11.10 21.58 18.52
CA THR A 45 10.69 20.93 19.78
C THR A 45 10.74 21.79 21.04
N PRO A 46 11.68 22.76 21.23
CA PRO A 46 11.72 23.49 22.50
C PRO A 46 10.58 24.49 22.71
N ASN A 47 9.89 24.96 21.65
CA ASN A 47 9.03 26.14 21.74
C ASN A 47 7.66 26.05 21.06
N ASN A 48 7.41 25.13 20.11
CA ASN A 48 6.16 25.15 19.33
C ASN A 48 5.65 23.75 18.93
N ALA A 49 5.00 23.04 19.85
CA ALA A 49 4.48 21.69 19.61
C ALA A 49 3.48 21.61 18.43
N SER A 50 2.57 22.58 18.32
CA SER A 50 1.58 22.62 17.22
C SER A 50 2.23 22.80 15.84
N THR A 51 3.27 23.64 15.76
CA THR A 51 4.05 23.84 14.53
C THR A 51 4.77 22.56 14.13
N VAL A 52 5.36 21.82 15.09
CA VAL A 52 6.00 20.52 14.81
C VAL A 52 4.99 19.55 14.23
N THR A 53 3.82 19.38 14.87
CA THR A 53 2.78 18.46 14.39
C THR A 53 2.33 18.80 12.97
N GLY A 54 2.09 20.08 12.67
CA GLY A 54 1.67 20.52 11.34
C GLY A 54 2.74 20.28 10.25
N LEU A 55 4.01 20.55 10.56
CA LEU A 55 5.12 20.32 9.63
C LEU A 55 5.33 18.83 9.36
N ILE A 56 5.33 18.00 10.40
CA ILE A 56 5.49 16.54 10.24
C ILE A 56 4.34 15.94 9.44
N PHE A 57 3.11 16.41 9.65
CA PHE A 57 1.97 15.95 8.85
C PHE A 57 2.11 16.32 7.37
N PHE A 58 2.56 17.55 7.08
CA PHE A 58 2.83 17.99 5.71
C PHE A 58 3.99 17.21 5.06
N GLU A 59 5.08 16.97 5.80
CA GLU A 59 6.21 16.16 5.35
C GLU A 59 5.77 14.72 5.03
N LEU A 60 4.92 14.13 5.89
CA LEU A 60 4.36 12.80 5.66
C LEU A 60 3.49 12.76 4.40
N PHE A 61 2.59 13.74 4.22
CA PHE A 61 1.79 13.87 3.00
C PHE A 61 2.67 13.95 1.75
N SER A 62 3.70 14.82 1.78
CA SER A 62 4.64 15.00 0.68
C SER A 62 5.42 13.72 0.36
N TYR A 63 5.86 12.99 1.40
CA TYR A 63 6.55 11.72 1.26
C TYR A 63 5.67 10.65 0.60
N LEU A 64 4.46 10.44 1.13
CA LEU A 64 3.51 9.44 0.62
C LEU A 64 3.12 9.76 -0.82
N TRP A 65 2.81 11.02 -1.12
CA TRP A 65 2.43 11.43 -2.47
C TRP A 65 3.58 11.25 -3.46
N THR A 66 4.78 11.69 -3.12
CA THR A 66 5.94 11.55 -4.00
C THR A 66 6.32 10.09 -4.21
N SER A 67 6.22 9.26 -3.17
CA SER A 67 6.45 7.81 -3.26
C SER A 67 5.48 7.13 -4.23
N GLN A 68 4.18 7.45 -4.12
CA GLN A 68 3.15 6.97 -5.05
C GLN A 68 3.44 7.41 -6.50
N VAL A 69 3.82 8.67 -6.70
CA VAL A 69 4.17 9.18 -8.04
C VAL A 69 5.35 8.44 -8.65
N ILE A 70 6.43 8.22 -7.88
CA ILE A 70 7.62 7.48 -8.36
C ILE A 70 7.23 6.06 -8.77
N GLY A 71 6.50 5.33 -7.93
CA GLY A 71 6.04 3.97 -8.23
C GLY A 71 5.19 3.91 -9.49
N ASN A 72 4.26 4.85 -9.64
CA ASN A 72 3.35 4.90 -10.80
C ASN A 72 4.04 5.38 -12.08
N VAL A 73 5.09 6.22 -12.00
CA VAL A 73 5.97 6.54 -13.14
C VAL A 73 6.74 5.30 -13.58
N CYS A 74 7.28 4.50 -12.66
CA CYS A 74 7.92 3.22 -12.98
C CYS A 74 6.93 2.26 -13.67
N LEU A 75 5.71 2.14 -13.14
CA LEU A 75 4.64 1.34 -13.74
C LEU A 75 4.34 1.80 -15.17
N ALA A 76 4.09 3.10 -15.38
CA ALA A 76 3.79 3.66 -16.69
C ALA A 76 4.96 3.46 -17.67
N THR A 77 6.20 3.59 -17.19
CA THR A 77 7.41 3.35 -17.99
C THR A 77 7.49 1.90 -18.46
N MET A 78 7.22 0.95 -17.58
CA MET A 78 7.21 -0.48 -17.92
C MET A 78 6.07 -0.80 -18.90
N ALA A 79 4.87 -0.31 -18.62
CA ALA A 79 3.68 -0.53 -19.44
C ALA A 79 3.83 0.06 -20.85
N GLY A 80 4.22 1.33 -20.97
CA GLY A 80 4.37 2.04 -22.24
C GLY A 80 5.68 1.79 -23.00
N GLY A 81 6.61 1.05 -22.39
CA GLY A 81 7.93 0.74 -22.94
C GLY A 81 8.06 -0.72 -23.35
N PRO A 82 8.74 -1.56 -22.55
CA PRO A 82 9.06 -2.94 -22.92
C PRO A 82 7.80 -3.81 -23.08
N TYR A 83 6.81 -3.71 -22.17
CA TYR A 83 5.62 -4.57 -22.25
C TYR A 83 4.67 -4.13 -23.37
N GLY A 84 4.38 -2.84 -23.49
CA GLY A 84 3.56 -2.30 -24.57
C GLY A 84 4.21 -2.51 -25.93
N GLY A 85 5.51 -2.26 -26.05
CA GLY A 85 6.23 -2.49 -27.30
C GLY A 85 6.25 -3.96 -27.73
N TRP A 86 6.42 -4.90 -26.79
CA TRP A 86 6.34 -6.33 -27.09
C TRP A 86 4.93 -6.75 -27.53
N TYR A 87 3.90 -6.18 -26.90
CA TYR A 87 2.50 -6.45 -27.25
C TYR A 87 2.14 -5.96 -28.67
N TYR A 88 2.58 -4.75 -29.05
CA TYR A 88 2.24 -4.15 -30.34
C TYR A 88 3.16 -4.55 -31.50
N PHE A 89 4.45 -4.77 -31.23
CA PHE A 89 5.46 -4.98 -32.28
C PHE A 89 6.10 -6.37 -32.25
N GLY A 90 5.75 -7.22 -31.27
CA GLY A 90 6.34 -8.55 -31.11
C GLY A 90 7.82 -8.51 -30.69
N PRO A 91 8.54 -9.64 -30.81
CA PRO A 91 9.96 -9.70 -30.51
C PRO A 91 10.76 -8.74 -31.39
N SER A 92 11.76 -8.07 -30.81
CA SER A 92 12.58 -7.00 -31.41
C SER A 92 13.14 -7.29 -32.81
N ASN A 93 13.22 -8.57 -33.21
CA ASN A 93 13.70 -9.03 -34.50
C ASN A 93 12.77 -8.70 -35.69
N MET A 94 11.56 -8.18 -35.45
CA MET A 94 10.61 -7.76 -36.51
C MET A 94 10.70 -6.26 -36.88
N GLY A 95 11.67 -5.51 -36.33
CA GLY A 95 12.14 -4.23 -36.90
C GLY A 95 11.32 -2.96 -36.63
N GLN A 96 10.23 -3.02 -35.85
CA GLN A 96 9.36 -1.84 -35.61
C GLN A 96 9.47 -1.23 -34.20
N MET A 97 10.26 -1.83 -33.29
CA MET A 97 10.37 -1.36 -31.91
C MET A 97 11.39 -0.21 -31.78
N PRO A 98 11.11 0.84 -30.98
CA PRO A 98 12.08 1.91 -30.70
C PRO A 98 13.37 1.35 -30.11
N LYS A 99 14.54 1.90 -30.48
CA LYS A 99 15.85 1.43 -29.99
C LYS A 99 15.96 1.38 -28.46
N ASN A 100 15.38 2.37 -27.77
CA ASN A 100 15.34 2.46 -26.31
C ASN A 100 13.89 2.61 -25.82
N PRO A 101 13.10 1.52 -25.76
CA PRO A 101 11.66 1.61 -25.48
C PRO A 101 11.39 2.07 -24.04
N SER A 102 12.19 1.61 -23.07
CA SER A 102 12.07 2.02 -21.66
C SER A 102 12.41 3.50 -21.45
N LEU A 103 13.47 4.02 -22.08
CA LEU A 103 13.87 5.42 -21.89
C LEU A 103 12.85 6.37 -22.52
N SER A 104 12.36 6.06 -23.72
CA SER A 104 11.32 6.86 -24.37
C SER A 104 10.03 6.86 -23.56
N ALA A 105 9.60 5.70 -23.04
CA ALA A 105 8.43 5.60 -22.18
C ALA A 105 8.62 6.36 -20.86
N PHE A 106 9.80 6.29 -20.25
CA PHE A 106 10.12 7.05 -19.05
C PHE A 106 10.02 8.56 -19.28
N VAL A 107 10.60 9.08 -20.37
CA VAL A 107 10.50 10.50 -20.68
C VAL A 107 9.04 10.93 -20.87
N ARG A 108 8.22 10.15 -21.58
CA ARG A 108 6.78 10.45 -21.72
C ARG A 108 6.03 10.39 -20.38
N ALA A 109 6.32 9.38 -19.55
CA ALA A 109 5.73 9.23 -18.22
C ALA A 109 6.07 10.42 -17.31
N SER A 110 7.32 10.87 -17.34
CA SER A 110 7.85 11.94 -16.49
C SER A 110 7.59 13.36 -17.02
N THR A 111 7.00 13.51 -18.21
CA THR A 111 6.70 14.84 -18.79
C THR A 111 5.23 14.96 -19.15
N LEU A 112 4.79 14.28 -20.21
CA LEU A 112 3.45 14.39 -20.78
C LEU A 112 2.38 13.76 -19.89
N SER A 113 2.69 12.63 -19.26
CA SER A 113 1.74 11.88 -18.42
C SER A 113 1.85 12.21 -16.93
N LEU A 114 2.87 12.97 -16.53
CA LEU A 114 3.19 13.18 -15.11
C LEU A 114 2.02 13.79 -14.34
N GLY A 115 1.34 14.79 -14.91
CA GLY A 115 0.18 15.41 -14.25
C GLY A 115 -0.99 14.44 -14.03
N SER A 116 -1.24 13.53 -14.98
CA SER A 116 -2.29 12.51 -14.85
C SER A 116 -1.90 11.44 -13.82
N ILE A 117 -0.63 11.04 -13.80
CA ILE A 117 -0.10 10.11 -12.81
C ILE A 117 -0.15 10.73 -11.41
N ALA A 118 0.25 12.00 -11.27
CA ALA A 118 0.25 12.73 -10.01
C ALA A 118 -1.17 12.93 -9.46
N PHE A 119 -2.14 13.24 -10.34
CA PHE A 119 -3.54 13.38 -9.95
C PHE A 119 -4.13 12.06 -9.45
N GLY A 120 -3.92 10.95 -10.17
CA GLY A 120 -4.37 9.64 -9.70
C GLY A 120 -3.70 9.22 -8.38
N SER A 121 -2.40 9.50 -8.24
CA SER A 121 -1.60 9.17 -7.06
C SER A 121 -2.10 9.95 -5.83
N LEU A 122 -2.49 11.21 -6.02
CA LEU A 122 -3.04 12.05 -4.95
C LEU A 122 -4.31 11.44 -4.33
N ILE A 123 -5.19 10.84 -5.14
CA ILE A 123 -6.42 10.22 -4.64
C ILE A 123 -6.09 9.08 -3.68
N VAL A 124 -5.13 8.22 -4.05
CA VAL A 124 -4.70 7.09 -3.21
C VAL A 124 -4.02 7.62 -1.94
N THR A 125 -3.14 8.61 -2.06
CA THR A 125 -2.46 9.22 -0.89
C THR A 125 -3.44 9.82 0.11
N LEU A 126 -4.54 10.45 -0.34
CA LEU A 126 -5.55 10.99 0.57
C LEU A 126 -6.29 9.89 1.34
N LEU A 127 -6.55 8.74 0.72
CA LEU A 127 -7.14 7.57 1.38
C LEU A 127 -6.16 6.94 2.38
N GLU A 128 -4.89 6.81 1.99
CA GLU A 128 -3.82 6.33 2.86
C GLU A 128 -3.65 7.22 4.10
N LEU A 129 -3.63 8.55 3.92
CA LEU A 129 -3.59 9.50 5.04
C LEU A 129 -4.80 9.38 5.95
N LEU A 130 -6.00 9.25 5.38
CA LEU A 130 -7.21 9.06 6.17
C LEU A 130 -7.13 7.79 7.02
N ARG A 131 -6.59 6.70 6.44
CA ARG A 131 -6.36 5.44 7.17
C ARG A 131 -5.33 5.59 8.29
N ILE A 132 -4.24 6.32 8.06
CA ILE A 132 -3.24 6.63 9.10
C ILE A 132 -3.89 7.39 10.25
N ILE A 133 -4.72 8.40 9.96
CA ILE A 133 -5.43 9.17 10.98
C ILE A 133 -6.39 8.27 11.78
N LEU A 134 -7.20 7.44 11.10
CA LEU A 134 -8.15 6.53 11.76
C LEU A 134 -7.45 5.50 12.65
N ASN A 135 -6.30 4.97 12.21
CA ASN A 135 -5.48 4.08 13.03
C ASN A 135 -4.88 4.79 14.24
N SER A 136 -4.49 6.06 14.09
CA SER A 136 -4.03 6.88 15.23
C SER A 136 -5.16 7.12 16.23
N ILE A 137 -6.37 7.47 15.78
CA ILE A 137 -7.55 7.61 16.64
C ILE A 137 -7.84 6.30 17.38
N ARG A 138 -7.81 5.16 16.67
CA ARG A 138 -7.98 3.84 17.28
C ARG A 138 -6.96 3.56 18.38
N ALA A 139 -5.69 3.88 18.15
CA ALA A 139 -4.63 3.69 19.14
C ALA A 139 -4.87 4.55 20.40
N ASN A 140 -5.18 5.83 20.21
CA ASN A 140 -5.48 6.75 21.31
C ASN A 140 -6.75 6.32 22.09
N ALA A 141 -7.79 5.85 21.41
CA ALA A 141 -9.04 5.37 22.03
C ALA A 141 -8.85 4.07 22.84
N ALA A 142 -7.92 3.21 22.39
CA ALA A 142 -7.56 2.00 23.12
C ALA A 142 -6.80 2.33 24.42
N GLU A 143 -5.94 3.34 24.41
CA GLU A 143 -5.24 3.83 25.59
C GLU A 143 -6.16 4.55 26.59
N SER A 144 -7.15 5.30 26.09
CA SER A 144 -8.09 6.05 26.93
C SER A 144 -9.24 5.21 27.50
N GLY A 145 -9.28 3.91 27.22
CA GLY A 145 -10.32 3.00 27.73
C GLY A 145 -11.70 3.20 27.10
N SER A 146 -11.77 3.71 25.86
CA SER A 146 -13.02 3.99 25.14
C SER A 146 -13.28 2.94 24.03
N PRO A 147 -13.79 1.74 24.37
CA PRO A 147 -13.89 0.61 23.43
C PRO A 147 -14.82 0.88 22.25
N VAL A 148 -15.84 1.73 22.43
CA VAL A 148 -16.80 2.09 21.36
C VAL A 148 -16.13 2.94 20.29
N GLU A 149 -15.33 3.94 20.68
CA GLU A 149 -14.58 4.78 19.75
C GLU A 149 -13.52 3.97 19.00
N ALA A 150 -12.81 3.09 19.71
CA ALA A 150 -11.85 2.19 19.10
C ALA A 150 -12.49 1.24 18.08
N ALA A 151 -13.69 0.71 18.37
CA ALA A 151 -14.44 -0.15 17.46
C ALA A 151 -14.90 0.62 16.21
N LEU A 152 -15.46 1.83 16.37
CA LEU A 152 -15.89 2.66 15.23
C LEU A 152 -14.70 3.07 14.35
N ALA A 153 -13.59 3.48 14.94
CA ALA A 153 -12.35 3.82 14.21
C ALA A 153 -11.80 2.60 13.45
N CYS A 154 -11.89 1.40 14.02
CA CYS A 154 -11.51 0.16 13.36
C CYS A 154 -12.37 -0.12 12.11
N CYS A 155 -13.71 -0.04 12.24
CA CYS A 155 -14.62 -0.23 11.11
C CYS A 155 -14.40 0.80 10.01
N ALA A 156 -14.21 2.08 10.38
CA ALA A 156 -13.91 3.14 9.43
C ALA A 156 -12.57 2.92 8.71
N ALA A 157 -11.51 2.54 9.45
CA ALA A 157 -10.20 2.24 8.86
C ALA A 157 -10.26 1.05 7.89
N CYS A 158 -11.07 0.04 8.22
CA CYS A 158 -11.31 -1.11 7.34
C CYS A 158 -12.01 -0.69 6.05
N PHE A 159 -13.10 0.08 6.15
CA PHE A 159 -13.84 0.55 4.97
C PHE A 159 -12.99 1.46 4.07
N VAL A 160 -12.25 2.40 4.65
CA VAL A 160 -11.32 3.25 3.92
C VAL A 160 -10.21 2.42 3.27
N GLY A 161 -9.67 1.41 3.96
CA GLY A 161 -8.70 0.48 3.40
C GLY A 161 -9.24 -0.30 2.20
N CYS A 162 -10.50 -0.75 2.24
CA CYS A 162 -11.13 -1.38 1.08
C CYS A 162 -11.25 -0.42 -0.12
N ILE A 163 -11.62 0.84 0.12
CA ILE A 163 -11.69 1.86 -0.93
C ILE A 163 -10.30 2.18 -1.48
N GLU A 164 -9.31 2.33 -0.60
CA GLU A 164 -7.90 2.56 -0.96
C GLU A 164 -7.41 1.46 -1.91
N SER A 165 -7.54 0.19 -1.54
CA SER A 165 -7.14 -0.95 -2.37
C SER A 165 -7.89 -0.99 -3.69
N LEU A 166 -9.20 -0.69 -3.67
CA LEU A 166 -10.02 -0.65 -4.88
C LEU A 166 -9.54 0.44 -5.86
N VAL A 167 -9.30 1.65 -5.34
CA VAL A 167 -8.86 2.80 -6.13
C VAL A 167 -7.43 2.58 -6.63
N GLU A 168 -6.53 2.03 -5.82
CA GLU A 168 -5.17 1.68 -6.23
C GLU A 168 -5.18 0.65 -7.38
N TYR A 169 -5.97 -0.41 -7.23
CA TYR A 169 -6.14 -1.43 -8.26
C TYR A 169 -6.64 -0.82 -9.56
N PHE A 170 -7.72 -0.05 -9.51
CA PHE A 170 -8.27 0.63 -10.67
C PHE A 170 -7.26 1.60 -11.31
N ASN A 171 -6.55 2.38 -10.48
CA ASN A 171 -5.55 3.33 -10.93
C ASN A 171 -4.42 2.64 -11.69
N ARG A 172 -4.00 1.44 -11.29
CA ARG A 172 -2.99 0.66 -12.01
C ARG A 172 -3.35 0.47 -13.48
N TYR A 173 -4.61 0.12 -13.78
CA TYR A 173 -5.09 -0.04 -15.15
C TYR A 173 -5.24 1.30 -15.87
N ALA A 174 -5.73 2.34 -15.18
CA ALA A 174 -5.78 3.68 -15.73
C ALA A 174 -4.39 4.19 -16.14
N TYR A 175 -3.35 3.94 -15.33
CA TYR A 175 -1.97 4.32 -15.67
C TYR A 175 -1.41 3.53 -16.86
N ILE A 176 -1.81 2.27 -17.04
CA ILE A 176 -1.47 1.48 -18.23
C ILE A 176 -2.10 2.10 -19.49
N GLU A 177 -3.38 2.46 -19.44
CA GLU A 177 -4.06 3.19 -20.54
C GLU A 177 -3.37 4.53 -20.85
N ILE A 178 -3.01 5.30 -19.82
CA ILE A 178 -2.26 6.55 -19.98
C ILE A 178 -0.90 6.28 -20.66
N ALA A 179 -0.19 5.24 -20.23
CA ALA A 179 1.14 4.92 -20.76
C ALA A 179 1.12 4.44 -22.22
N LEU A 180 0.08 3.70 -22.61
CA LEU A 180 -0.06 3.14 -23.95
C LEU A 180 -0.64 4.15 -24.95
N TYR A 181 -1.65 4.92 -24.54
CA TYR A 181 -2.43 5.78 -25.45
C TYR A 181 -2.25 7.28 -25.21
N GLY A 182 -1.55 7.68 -24.14
CA GLY A 182 -1.29 9.09 -23.84
C GLY A 182 -2.54 9.90 -23.45
N LYS A 183 -3.60 9.23 -23.00
CA LYS A 183 -4.86 9.88 -22.58
C LYS A 183 -4.69 10.56 -21.21
N PRO A 184 -5.44 11.64 -20.92
CA PRO A 184 -5.55 12.17 -19.56
C PRO A 184 -6.19 11.14 -18.60
N TYR A 185 -6.00 11.34 -17.30
CA TYR A 185 -6.48 10.41 -16.26
C TYR A 185 -7.99 10.11 -16.33
N ILE A 186 -8.86 11.12 -16.44
CA ILE A 186 -10.32 10.90 -16.39
C ILE A 186 -10.84 10.05 -17.57
N PRO A 187 -10.47 10.32 -18.84
CA PRO A 187 -10.77 9.42 -19.95
C PRO A 187 -10.22 8.00 -19.76
N ALA A 188 -8.96 7.86 -19.34
CA ALA A 188 -8.34 6.57 -19.10
C ALA A 188 -9.08 5.77 -18.01
N ALA A 189 -9.46 6.43 -16.91
CA ALA A 189 -10.31 5.87 -15.87
C ALA A 189 -11.66 5.38 -16.44
N LYS A 190 -12.34 6.17 -17.28
CA LYS A 190 -13.60 5.75 -17.91
C LYS A 190 -13.44 4.49 -18.76
N ASP A 191 -12.33 4.38 -19.49
CA ASP A 191 -12.03 3.20 -20.30
C ASP A 191 -11.70 1.98 -19.42
N THR A 192 -10.92 2.15 -18.35
CA THR A 192 -10.72 1.12 -17.32
C THR A 192 -12.03 0.64 -16.71
N TRP A 193 -12.96 1.56 -16.42
CA TRP A 193 -14.26 1.21 -15.85
C TRP A 193 -15.11 0.39 -16.83
N ARG A 194 -15.07 0.72 -18.12
CA ARG A 194 -15.71 -0.09 -19.17
C ARG A 194 -15.09 -1.47 -19.25
N LEU A 195 -13.75 -1.55 -19.24
CA LEU A 195 -13.03 -2.82 -19.22
C LEU A 195 -13.46 -3.72 -18.05
N PHE A 196 -13.64 -3.15 -16.85
CA PHE A 196 -14.10 -3.89 -15.67
C PHE A 196 -15.56 -4.33 -15.77
N LYS A 197 -16.44 -3.51 -16.36
CA LYS A 197 -17.82 -3.93 -16.65
C LYS A 197 -17.87 -5.07 -17.66
N ASP A 198 -16.99 -5.06 -18.66
CA ASP A 198 -17.01 -6.02 -19.76
C ASP A 198 -16.32 -7.35 -19.41
N ARG A 199 -15.27 -7.33 -18.57
CA ARG A 199 -14.48 -8.53 -18.21
C ARG A 199 -14.66 -9.03 -16.78
N GLY A 200 -15.59 -8.45 -16.04
CA GLY A 200 -16.02 -8.93 -14.73
C GLY A 200 -15.33 -8.20 -13.58
N ILE A 201 -16.18 -7.72 -12.67
CA ILE A 201 -15.86 -7.31 -11.31
C ILE A 201 -15.20 -8.46 -10.51
N ASP A 202 -15.18 -9.69 -11.03
CA ASP A 202 -14.60 -10.88 -10.40
C ASP A 202 -13.13 -10.69 -9.96
N ALA A 203 -12.30 -10.01 -10.76
CA ALA A 203 -10.92 -9.74 -10.38
C ALA A 203 -10.81 -8.77 -9.19
N LEU A 204 -11.71 -7.79 -9.13
CA LEU A 204 -11.86 -6.80 -8.06
C LEU A 204 -12.38 -7.45 -6.76
N ILE A 205 -13.38 -8.33 -6.91
CA ILE A 205 -13.99 -9.10 -5.83
C ILE A 205 -12.96 -10.06 -5.25
N ASN A 206 -12.22 -10.79 -6.10
CA ASN A 206 -11.19 -11.72 -5.64
C ASN A 206 -10.08 -11.02 -4.86
N ASP A 207 -9.64 -9.84 -5.31
CA ASP A 207 -8.61 -9.07 -4.60
C ASP A 207 -9.14 -8.49 -3.27
N SER A 208 -10.38 -8.01 -3.25
CA SER A 208 -11.05 -7.55 -2.02
C SER A 208 -11.26 -8.68 -1.00
N LEU A 209 -11.70 -9.85 -1.46
CA LEU A 209 -11.80 -11.07 -0.65
C LEU A 209 -10.45 -11.49 -0.10
N THR A 210 -9.39 -11.43 -0.91
CA THR A 210 -8.03 -11.75 -0.47
C THR A 210 -7.56 -10.78 0.61
N GLY A 211 -7.78 -9.47 0.44
CA GLY A 211 -7.43 -8.46 1.44
C GLY A 211 -8.18 -8.64 2.76
N ILE A 212 -9.48 -8.93 2.71
CA ILE A 212 -10.29 -9.25 3.91
C ILE A 212 -9.81 -10.55 4.55
N ALA A 213 -9.54 -11.60 3.77
CA ALA A 213 -9.05 -12.86 4.29
C ALA A 213 -7.68 -12.71 4.99
N LEU A 214 -6.76 -11.93 4.41
CA LEU A 214 -5.44 -11.68 4.99
C LEU A 214 -5.52 -10.83 6.27
N THR A 215 -6.42 -9.86 6.33
CA THR A 215 -6.63 -9.05 7.55
C THR A 215 -7.32 -9.82 8.66
N LEU A 216 -8.26 -10.73 8.33
CA LEU A 216 -8.83 -11.66 9.31
C LEU A 216 -7.77 -12.66 9.80
N ALA A 217 -6.94 -13.19 8.91
CA ALA A 217 -5.85 -14.08 9.29
C ALA A 217 -4.86 -13.40 10.25
N SER A 218 -4.44 -12.17 9.97
CA SER A 218 -3.54 -11.44 10.86
C SER A 218 -4.18 -11.04 12.19
N ALA A 219 -5.48 -10.75 12.21
CA ALA A 219 -6.22 -10.51 13.45
C ALA A 219 -6.31 -11.78 14.33
N ILE A 220 -6.52 -12.95 13.71
CA ILE A 220 -6.53 -14.23 14.42
C ILE A 220 -5.13 -14.55 14.97
N GLU A 221 -4.08 -14.40 14.16
CA GLU A 221 -2.69 -14.61 14.62
C GLU A 221 -2.33 -13.68 15.79
N ALA A 222 -2.68 -12.39 15.70
CA ALA A 222 -2.46 -11.44 16.79
C ALA A 222 -3.22 -11.85 18.06
N GLY A 223 -4.46 -12.34 17.93
CA GLY A 223 -5.27 -12.86 19.04
C GLY A 223 -4.62 -14.07 19.71
N VAL A 224 -4.18 -15.06 18.92
CA VAL A 224 -3.50 -16.26 19.44
C VAL A 224 -2.18 -15.90 20.13
N SER A 225 -1.37 -15.02 19.53
CA SER A 225 -0.12 -14.53 20.13
C SER A 225 -0.37 -13.82 21.46
N THR A 226 -1.38 -12.95 21.51
CA THR A 226 -1.75 -12.22 22.74
C THR A 226 -2.20 -13.18 23.85
N ILE A 227 -3.01 -14.18 23.52
CA ILE A 227 -3.46 -15.20 24.48
C ILE A 227 -2.28 -16.05 24.96
N PHE A 228 -1.39 -16.47 24.07
CA PHE A 228 -0.23 -17.30 24.42
C PHE A 228 0.74 -16.54 25.34
N VAL A 229 1.08 -15.29 25.00
CA VAL A 229 1.92 -14.43 25.85
C VAL A 229 1.22 -14.14 27.18
N GLY A 230 -0.08 -13.81 27.15
CA GLY A 230 -0.86 -13.58 28.37
C GLY A 230 -0.88 -14.78 29.31
N LEU A 231 -1.07 -15.99 28.80
CA LEU A 231 -1.00 -17.23 29.60
C LEU A 231 0.41 -17.51 30.13
N GLY A 232 1.46 -17.17 29.37
CA GLY A 232 2.85 -17.38 29.77
C GLY A 232 3.33 -16.42 30.86
N GLU A 233 2.87 -15.17 30.83
CA GLU A 233 3.28 -14.11 31.77
C GLU A 233 2.41 -14.10 33.05
N ASP A 234 1.08 -14.09 32.90
CA ASP A 234 0.15 -14.21 34.03
C ASP A 234 -1.20 -14.81 33.59
N PRO A 235 -1.45 -16.11 33.85
CA PRO A 235 -2.66 -16.80 33.41
C PRO A 235 -3.94 -16.24 34.05
N HIS A 236 -3.86 -15.46 35.14
CA HIS A 236 -5.04 -14.88 35.79
C HIS A 236 -5.60 -13.66 35.04
N VAL A 237 -4.81 -13.01 34.18
CA VAL A 237 -5.28 -11.91 33.33
C VAL A 237 -6.37 -12.38 32.34
N LEU A 238 -6.26 -13.61 31.84
CA LEU A 238 -7.29 -14.20 30.98
C LEU A 238 -8.57 -14.58 31.76
N ALA A 239 -8.44 -14.96 33.03
CA ALA A 239 -9.56 -15.29 33.89
C ALA A 239 -10.44 -14.06 34.19
N GLU A 240 -9.83 -12.89 34.35
CA GLU A 240 -10.57 -11.63 34.54
C GLU A 240 -11.23 -11.12 33.26
N ARG A 241 -10.53 -11.19 32.11
CA ARG A 241 -11.05 -10.67 30.83
C ARG A 241 -12.06 -11.59 30.15
N SER A 242 -11.94 -12.90 30.29
CA SER A 242 -12.78 -13.89 29.59
C SER A 242 -12.89 -15.20 30.37
N PRO A 243 -13.69 -15.21 31.47
CA PRO A 243 -13.74 -16.33 32.40
C PRO A 243 -14.21 -17.65 31.76
N GLY A 244 -15.12 -17.59 30.79
CA GLY A 244 -15.61 -18.79 30.08
C GLY A 244 -14.56 -19.44 29.17
N LEU A 245 -13.68 -18.65 28.56
CA LEU A 245 -12.58 -19.16 27.74
C LEU A 245 -11.48 -19.76 28.63
N PHE A 246 -11.18 -19.11 29.75
CA PHE A 246 -10.20 -19.58 30.72
C PHE A 246 -10.57 -20.94 31.31
N GLU A 247 -11.83 -21.15 31.69
CA GLU A 247 -12.28 -22.44 32.20
C GLU A 247 -12.16 -23.56 31.17
N MET A 248 -12.54 -23.30 29.91
CA MET A 248 -12.41 -24.28 28.83
C MET A 248 -10.94 -24.69 28.59
N ILE A 249 -10.01 -23.74 28.68
CA ILE A 249 -8.57 -24.00 28.56
C ILE A 249 -8.06 -24.76 29.78
N ARG A 250 -8.47 -24.37 31.00
CA ARG A 250 -8.07 -25.03 32.26
C ARG A 250 -8.54 -26.49 32.32
N GLU A 251 -9.76 -26.77 31.84
CA GLU A 251 -10.29 -28.14 31.77
C GLU A 251 -9.48 -29.02 30.80
N THR A 252 -8.99 -28.45 29.70
CA THR A 252 -8.23 -29.19 28.67
C THR A 252 -6.73 -29.27 29.02
N TYR A 253 -6.18 -28.24 29.65
CA TYR A 253 -4.76 -28.10 30.01
C TYR A 253 -4.63 -27.59 31.46
N PRO A 254 -4.70 -28.48 32.46
CA PRO A 254 -4.69 -28.09 33.87
C PRO A 254 -3.36 -27.47 34.33
N ASP A 255 -2.26 -27.72 33.62
CA ASP A 255 -0.94 -27.18 33.93
C ASP A 255 -0.77 -25.70 33.51
N VAL A 256 -1.71 -25.13 32.75
CA VAL A 256 -1.64 -23.73 32.27
C VAL A 256 -1.72 -22.69 33.40
N VAL A 257 -2.16 -23.12 34.59
CA VAL A 257 -2.27 -22.28 35.79
C VAL A 257 -0.91 -22.08 36.49
N ARG A 258 0.13 -22.80 36.04
CA ARG A 258 1.49 -22.69 36.58
C ARG A 258 2.33 -21.77 35.68
N PRO A 259 2.78 -20.60 36.15
CA PRO A 259 3.59 -19.69 35.33
C PRO A 259 4.95 -20.32 34.97
N VAL A 260 5.41 -20.06 33.74
CA VAL A 260 6.69 -20.59 33.22
C VAL A 260 7.83 -19.70 33.73
N GLY A 261 8.21 -19.87 35.00
CA GLY A 261 9.25 -19.01 35.60
C GLY A 261 9.62 -19.28 37.06
N VAL A 262 9.10 -20.33 37.69
CA VAL A 262 9.46 -20.77 39.06
C VAL A 262 9.68 -22.27 39.12
#